data_AF-A0A950PLN2-F1
#
_entry.id   AF-A0A950PLN2-F1
#
_cell.length_a   1.000
_cell.length_b   1.000
_cell.length_c   1.000
_cell.angle_alpha   90.00
_cell.angle_beta   90.00
_cell.angle_gamma   90.00
#
_symmetry.space_group_name_H-M   'P 1'
#
loop_
_entity.id
_entity.type
_entity.pdbx_description
1 polymer ?
#
loop_
_entity_poly.entity_id
_entity_poly.type
_entity_poly.pdbx_seq_one_letter_code
_entity_poly.pdbx_strand_id
1 'polypeptide(L)'
;MPTANGLPSGAGLGDQVYNRLLDERIIFLGQAVDDDIANRICAQMLLLAADPSKDIYLYINSPGGSVTAGFAIYDTMQYIKNDVVTIAMGLAASMGQFLLTAGTPGKRFALPNADILMHQGSAGLGGSASDIKIQAEQLLRTKKRMEQLTSLHSGQTVETINRDADRDRWFTAEEAKEYGLIDEVMHTASDVPGGGGTGA
;
A
#
# COMPACT_ATOMS: atom_id res chain seq x y z
N MET A 1 15.16 -39.68 33.01
CA MET A 1 14.21 -40.00 31.92
C MET A 1 13.73 -38.67 31.33
N PRO A 2 13.63 -38.57 29.99
CA PRO A 2 14.29 -37.52 29.22
C PRO A 2 13.44 -36.27 28.95
N THR A 3 14.16 -35.22 28.62
CA THR A 3 13.75 -33.92 28.09
C THR A 3 12.79 -34.05 26.92
N ALA A 4 11.63 -33.39 27.00
CA ALA A 4 10.76 -33.16 25.86
C ALA A 4 11.45 -32.18 24.91
N ASN A 5 11.95 -32.71 23.79
CA ASN A 5 12.37 -31.91 22.65
C ASN A 5 11.19 -31.03 22.21
N GLY A 6 11.42 -29.72 22.21
CA GLY A 6 10.52 -28.74 21.63
C GLY A 6 10.29 -29.06 20.16
N LEU A 7 9.05 -29.41 19.82
CA LEU A 7 8.56 -29.27 18.46
C LEU A 7 8.56 -27.77 18.12
N PRO A 8 9.07 -27.36 16.94
CA PRO A 8 9.00 -25.97 16.53
C PRO A 8 7.52 -25.58 16.39
N SER A 9 7.12 -24.62 17.21
CA SER A 9 5.79 -24.02 17.19
C SER A 9 5.56 -23.29 15.86
N GLY A 10 4.81 -23.95 14.97
CA GLY A 10 3.80 -23.36 14.10
C GLY A 10 4.19 -22.15 13.24
N ALA A 11 4.61 -22.41 11.99
CA ALA A 11 4.11 -21.58 10.90
C ALA A 11 2.58 -21.82 10.85
N GLY A 12 1.80 -20.84 11.28
CA GLY A 12 0.36 -20.98 11.42
C GLY A 12 -0.29 -21.25 10.05
N LEU A 13 -1.50 -21.81 10.05
CA LEU A 13 -2.31 -21.99 8.83
C LEU A 13 -2.38 -20.70 7.98
N GLY A 14 -2.33 -19.52 8.62
CA GLY A 14 -2.26 -18.23 7.94
C GLY A 14 -1.02 -18.04 7.07
N ASP A 15 0.17 -18.39 7.54
CA ASP A 15 1.41 -18.25 6.77
C ASP A 15 1.40 -19.17 5.55
N GLN A 16 0.81 -20.35 5.66
CA GLN A 16 0.67 -21.29 4.55
C GLN A 16 -0.24 -20.76 3.44
N VAL A 17 -1.34 -20.09 3.80
CA VAL A 17 -2.25 -19.47 2.82
C VAL A 17 -1.57 -18.30 2.11
N TYR A 18 -0.90 -17.40 2.83
CA TYR A 18 -0.20 -16.26 2.20
C TYR A 18 0.96 -16.69 1.31
N ASN A 19 1.69 -17.74 1.68
CA ASN A 19 2.71 -18.31 0.80
C ASN A 19 2.10 -18.91 -0.46
N ARG A 20 0.94 -19.57 -0.36
CA ARG A 20 0.25 -20.09 -1.53
C ARG A 20 -0.28 -18.99 -2.46
N LEU A 21 -0.76 -17.88 -1.89
CA LEU A 21 -1.11 -16.69 -2.66
C LEU A 21 0.10 -16.09 -3.39
N LEU A 22 1.28 -16.11 -2.75
CA LEU A 22 2.51 -15.64 -3.36
C LEU A 22 2.91 -16.45 -4.59
N ASP A 23 2.66 -17.77 -4.62
CA ASP A 23 2.86 -18.60 -5.81
C ASP A 23 2.03 -18.08 -7.01
N GLU A 24 0.84 -17.54 -6.73
CA GLU A 24 -0.06 -16.90 -7.71
C GLU A 24 0.25 -15.40 -7.89
N ARG A 25 1.40 -14.93 -7.37
CA ARG A 25 1.89 -13.55 -7.46
C ARG A 25 1.04 -12.51 -6.73
N ILE A 26 0.30 -12.97 -5.72
CA ILE A 26 -0.53 -12.13 -4.85
C ILE A 26 0.23 -11.83 -3.55
N ILE A 27 0.38 -10.53 -3.26
CA ILE A 27 0.89 -9.97 -2.01
C ILE A 27 -0.26 -9.30 -1.26
N PHE A 28 -0.34 -9.52 0.06
CA PHE A 28 -1.42 -9.00 0.89
C PHE A 28 -0.91 -8.01 1.95
N LEU A 29 -1.30 -6.75 1.82
CA LEU A 29 -1.12 -5.72 2.84
C LEU A 29 -2.42 -5.62 3.67
N GLY A 30 -2.54 -6.46 4.69
CA GLY A 30 -3.76 -6.61 5.49
C GLY A 30 -3.77 -5.94 6.87
N GLN A 31 -2.76 -5.12 7.19
CA GLN A 31 -2.59 -4.53 8.51
C GLN A 31 -1.89 -3.17 8.44
N ALA A 32 -1.61 -2.57 9.60
CA ALA A 32 -0.86 -1.33 9.65
C ALA A 32 0.54 -1.50 9.04
N VAL A 33 1.01 -0.47 8.32
CA VAL A 33 2.34 -0.47 7.71
C VAL A 33 3.39 -0.14 8.77
N ASP A 34 4.29 -1.08 9.02
CA ASP A 34 5.50 -0.92 9.81
C ASP A 34 6.72 -1.46 9.06
N ASP A 35 7.91 -1.35 9.66
CA ASP A 35 9.16 -1.75 9.01
C ASP A 35 9.20 -3.26 8.72
N ASP A 36 8.62 -4.11 9.59
CA ASP A 36 8.61 -5.56 9.39
C ASP A 36 7.72 -5.96 8.21
N ILE A 37 6.51 -5.38 8.14
CA ILE A 37 5.58 -5.59 7.02
C ILE A 37 6.14 -5.04 5.72
N ALA A 38 6.72 -3.84 5.74
CA ALA A 38 7.34 -3.27 4.56
C ALA A 38 8.49 -4.13 4.04
N ASN A 39 9.40 -4.58 4.92
CA ASN A 39 10.51 -5.45 4.51
C ASN A 39 10.01 -6.77 3.91
N ARG A 40 8.96 -7.37 4.46
CA ARG A 40 8.33 -8.59 3.91
C ARG A 40 7.75 -8.35 2.53
N ILE A 41 6.97 -7.29 2.35
CA ILE A 41 6.37 -6.93 1.06
C ILE A 41 7.45 -6.65 0.01
N CYS A 42 8.48 -5.87 0.36
CA CYS A 42 9.60 -5.60 -0.53
C CYS A 42 10.32 -6.89 -0.94
N ALA A 43 10.61 -7.79 0.01
CA ALA A 43 11.25 -9.06 -0.28
C ALA A 43 10.38 -9.95 -1.21
N GLN A 44 9.07 -9.98 -0.99
CA GLN A 44 8.12 -10.70 -1.85
C GLN A 44 8.08 -10.11 -3.28
N MET A 45 8.04 -8.78 -3.41
CA MET A 45 8.10 -8.11 -4.72
C MET A 45 9.40 -8.44 -5.46
N LEU A 46 10.55 -8.37 -4.78
CA LEU A 46 11.85 -8.69 -5.36
C LEU A 46 11.95 -10.17 -5.77
N LEU A 47 11.35 -11.08 -4.99
CA LEU A 47 11.26 -12.50 -5.35
C LEU A 47 10.44 -12.71 -6.63
N LEU A 48 9.26 -12.10 -6.71
CA LEU A 48 8.36 -12.21 -7.87
C LEU A 48 8.91 -11.52 -9.12
N ALA A 49 9.75 -10.51 -8.94
CA ALA A 49 10.40 -9.76 -10.03
C ALA A 49 11.43 -10.58 -10.83
N ALA A 50 11.79 -11.79 -10.35
CA ALA A 50 12.61 -12.73 -11.10
C ALA A 50 11.97 -13.16 -12.44
N ASP A 51 10.63 -13.15 -12.53
CA ASP A 51 9.89 -13.25 -13.80
C ASP A 51 9.32 -11.86 -14.15
N PRO A 52 10.01 -11.06 -14.98
CA PRO A 52 9.61 -9.68 -15.28
C PRO A 52 8.41 -9.58 -16.24
N SER A 53 7.94 -10.71 -16.80
CA SER A 53 6.89 -10.72 -17.82
C SER A 53 5.46 -10.70 -17.26
N LYS A 54 5.33 -10.87 -15.95
CA LYS A 54 4.03 -11.07 -15.27
C LYS A 54 3.77 -10.00 -14.22
N ASP A 55 2.54 -9.55 -14.16
CA ASP A 55 2.06 -8.61 -13.15
C ASP A 55 2.21 -9.17 -11.73
N ILE A 56 2.29 -8.27 -10.75
CA ILE A 56 2.25 -8.57 -9.32
C ILE A 56 1.00 -7.91 -8.72
N TYR A 57 0.20 -8.66 -7.98
CA TYR A 57 -1.04 -8.16 -7.39
C TYR A 57 -0.82 -7.80 -5.93
N LEU A 58 -1.00 -6.53 -5.59
CA LEU A 58 -0.97 -6.02 -4.22
C LEU A 58 -2.40 -5.74 -3.75
N TYR A 59 -2.94 -6.63 -2.93
CA TYR A 59 -4.21 -6.43 -2.23
C TYR A 59 -4.00 -5.60 -0.97
N ILE A 60 -4.80 -4.54 -0.80
CA ILE A 60 -4.63 -3.55 0.26
C ILE A 60 -5.90 -3.48 1.10
N ASN A 61 -5.75 -3.83 2.38
CA ASN A 61 -6.70 -3.61 3.45
C ASN A 61 -5.92 -3.09 4.68
N SER A 62 -5.64 -1.79 4.70
CA SER A 62 -4.73 -1.18 5.66
C SER A 62 -5.24 0.17 6.17
N PRO A 63 -5.14 0.44 7.47
CA PRO A 63 -5.35 1.77 8.04
C PRO A 63 -4.17 2.73 7.74
N GLY A 64 -3.16 2.28 7.00
CA GLY A 64 -1.90 2.98 6.77
C GLY A 64 -0.87 2.68 7.86
N GLY A 65 0.05 3.61 8.12
CA GLY A 65 1.10 3.41 9.12
C GLY A 65 2.33 4.29 8.89
N SER A 66 3.51 3.73 9.15
CA SER A 66 4.79 4.41 9.02
C SER A 66 5.03 4.90 7.58
N VAL A 67 5.31 6.20 7.45
CA VAL A 67 5.56 6.82 6.13
C VAL A 67 6.85 6.31 5.51
N THR A 68 7.91 6.14 6.30
CA THR A 68 9.20 5.65 5.81
C THR A 68 9.13 4.20 5.38
N ALA A 69 8.42 3.36 6.14
CA ALA A 69 8.16 1.97 5.76
C ALA A 69 7.35 1.90 4.45
N GLY A 70 6.32 2.74 4.33
CA GLY A 70 5.54 2.89 3.11
C GLY A 70 6.38 3.32 1.90
N PHE A 71 7.32 4.25 2.07
CA PHE A 71 8.22 4.64 0.99
C PHE A 71 9.14 3.50 0.54
N ALA A 72 9.55 2.58 1.40
CA ALA A 72 10.32 1.41 0.99
C ALA A 72 9.50 0.51 0.03
N ILE A 73 8.21 0.30 0.34
CA ILE A 73 7.28 -0.43 -0.53
C ILE A 73 7.11 0.32 -1.85
N TYR A 74 6.80 1.61 -1.77
CA TYR A 74 6.61 2.47 -2.94
C TYR A 74 7.80 2.43 -3.88
N ASP A 75 9.01 2.70 -3.38
CA ASP A 75 10.22 2.72 -4.20
C ASP A 75 10.48 1.32 -4.81
N THR A 76 10.16 0.24 -4.08
CA THR A 76 10.25 -1.12 -4.62
C THR A 76 9.26 -1.36 -5.77
N MET A 77 8.00 -0.89 -5.63
CA MET A 77 6.99 -0.96 -6.70
C MET A 77 7.47 -0.22 -7.96
N GLN A 78 8.10 0.95 -7.81
CA GLN A 78 8.61 1.72 -8.95
C GLN A 78 9.94 1.17 -9.52
N TYR A 79 10.71 0.43 -8.70
CA TYR A 79 12.03 -0.07 -9.07
C TYR A 79 11.98 -1.36 -9.89
N ILE A 80 11.04 -2.26 -9.59
CA ILE A 80 10.91 -3.52 -10.33
C ILE A 80 10.36 -3.29 -11.73
N LYS A 81 10.64 -4.22 -12.66
CA LYS A 81 10.19 -4.11 -14.06
C LYS A 81 8.72 -4.48 -14.26
N ASN A 82 8.16 -5.19 -13.30
CA ASN A 82 6.82 -5.73 -13.35
C ASN A 82 5.80 -4.61 -13.15
N ASP A 83 4.65 -4.73 -13.80
CA ASP A 83 3.49 -3.93 -13.39
C ASP A 83 3.01 -4.38 -12.01
N VAL A 84 2.68 -3.41 -11.17
CA VAL A 84 2.08 -3.64 -9.86
C VAL A 84 0.62 -3.26 -9.92
N VAL A 85 -0.24 -4.27 -9.91
CA VAL A 85 -1.70 -4.14 -9.85
C VAL A 85 -2.07 -3.90 -8.40
N THR A 86 -2.78 -2.81 -8.10
CA THR A 86 -3.21 -2.50 -6.73
C THR A 86 -4.71 -2.67 -6.60
N ILE A 87 -5.16 -3.33 -5.53
CA ILE A 87 -6.58 -3.64 -5.32
C ILE A 87 -6.97 -3.30 -3.89
N ALA A 88 -7.78 -2.26 -3.70
CA ALA A 88 -8.33 -1.91 -2.40
C ALA A 88 -9.51 -2.83 -2.03
N MET A 89 -9.47 -3.36 -0.81
CA MET A 89 -10.56 -4.12 -0.21
C MET A 89 -10.76 -3.71 1.24
N GLY A 90 -12.00 -3.46 1.65
CA GLY A 90 -12.28 -2.95 2.99
C GLY A 90 -11.81 -1.50 3.14
N LEU A 91 -10.58 -1.28 3.62
CA LEU A 91 -10.05 0.06 3.86
C LEU A 91 -8.67 0.25 3.21
N ALA A 92 -8.49 1.33 2.46
CA ALA A 92 -7.18 1.83 2.07
C ALA A 92 -7.03 3.27 2.60
N ALA A 93 -6.46 3.41 3.79
CA ALA A 93 -6.29 4.71 4.43
C ALA A 93 -4.82 5.15 4.47
N SER A 94 -4.56 6.46 4.43
CA SER A 94 -3.23 7.02 4.70
C SER A 94 -2.17 6.41 3.79
N MET A 95 -1.15 5.75 4.34
CA MET A 95 -0.14 5.04 3.55
C MET A 95 -0.72 3.89 2.70
N GLY A 96 -1.84 3.27 3.12
CA GLY A 96 -2.56 2.30 2.29
C GLY A 96 -3.18 2.95 1.05
N GLN A 97 -3.80 4.13 1.20
CA GLN A 97 -4.29 4.93 0.08
C GLN A 97 -3.14 5.35 -0.86
N PHE A 98 -2.02 5.81 -0.29
CA PHE A 98 -0.86 6.21 -1.06
C PHE A 98 -0.32 5.08 -1.94
N LEU A 99 -0.15 3.89 -1.36
CA LEU A 99 0.32 2.70 -2.08
C LEU A 99 -0.70 2.22 -3.13
N LEU A 100 -2.01 2.31 -2.83
CA LEU A 100 -3.08 2.02 -3.79
C LEU A 100 -2.92 2.88 -5.05
N THR A 101 -2.80 4.20 -4.87
CA THR A 101 -2.72 5.15 -5.97
C THR A 101 -1.41 5.04 -6.77
N ALA A 102 -0.34 4.51 -6.16
CA ALA A 102 0.98 4.31 -6.76
C ALA A 102 1.12 3.05 -7.64
N GLY A 103 0.07 2.24 -7.79
CA GLY A 103 0.06 1.12 -8.72
C GLY A 103 0.22 1.57 -10.18
N THR A 104 0.46 0.61 -11.08
CA THR A 104 0.62 0.91 -12.51
C THR A 104 -0.64 1.61 -13.06
N PRO A 105 -0.53 2.73 -13.79
CA PRO A 105 -1.68 3.41 -14.39
C PRO A 105 -2.51 2.48 -15.29
N GLY A 106 -3.84 2.52 -15.13
CA GLY A 106 -4.76 1.59 -15.78
C GLY A 106 -4.92 0.24 -15.08
N LYS A 107 -4.21 0.01 -13.95
CA LYS A 107 -4.23 -1.24 -13.17
C LYS A 107 -4.43 -1.01 -11.66
N ARG A 108 -5.10 0.08 -11.28
CA ARG A 108 -5.43 0.43 -9.88
C ARG A 108 -6.93 0.26 -9.66
N PHE A 109 -7.31 -0.55 -8.69
CA PHE A 109 -8.68 -1.01 -8.54
C PHE A 109 -9.18 -0.92 -7.11
N ALA A 110 -10.50 -0.86 -6.95
CA ALA A 110 -11.16 -1.03 -5.66
C ALA A 110 -12.38 -1.95 -5.79
N LEU A 111 -12.68 -2.69 -4.73
CA LEU A 111 -13.95 -3.39 -4.60
C LEU A 111 -15.08 -2.39 -4.24
N PRO A 112 -16.36 -2.70 -4.52
CA PRO A 112 -17.43 -1.69 -4.48
C PRO A 112 -17.71 -1.10 -3.09
N ASN A 113 -17.35 -1.82 -2.02
CA ASN A 113 -17.53 -1.36 -0.64
C ASN A 113 -16.20 -0.94 0.02
N ALA A 114 -15.15 -0.72 -0.77
CA ALA A 114 -13.89 -0.24 -0.23
C ALA A 114 -13.98 1.25 0.09
N ASP A 115 -13.55 1.61 1.29
CA ASP A 115 -13.35 3.00 1.69
C ASP A 115 -11.90 3.41 1.46
N ILE A 116 -11.69 4.57 0.86
CA ILE A 116 -10.38 5.18 0.68
C ILE A 116 -10.32 6.44 1.54
N LEU A 117 -9.28 6.58 2.36
CA LEU A 117 -9.08 7.75 3.21
C LEU A 117 -7.75 8.43 2.90
N MET A 118 -7.84 9.68 2.45
CA MET A 118 -6.70 10.60 2.40
C MET A 118 -6.77 11.52 3.62
N HIS A 119 -5.67 11.65 4.36
CA HIS A 119 -5.61 12.50 5.54
C HIS A 119 -4.19 12.99 5.80
N GLN A 120 -4.07 13.96 6.69
CA GLN A 120 -2.78 14.48 7.12
C GLN A 120 -2.01 13.42 7.92
N GLY A 121 -0.73 13.24 7.60
CA GLY A 121 0.14 12.40 8.42
C GLY A 121 0.24 12.94 9.86
N SER A 122 0.23 12.04 10.85
CA SER A 122 0.44 12.38 12.26
C SER A 122 1.90 12.17 12.65
N ALA A 123 2.42 13.02 13.56
CA ALA A 123 3.75 12.85 14.13
C ALA A 123 3.80 13.44 15.54
N GLY A 124 4.46 12.73 16.46
CA GLY A 124 4.84 13.28 17.77
C GLY A 124 6.20 13.95 17.68
N LEU A 125 6.30 15.20 18.16
CA LEU A 125 7.56 15.94 18.23
C LEU A 125 7.98 16.11 19.70
N GLY A 126 9.28 16.00 20.00
CA GLY A 126 9.78 16.16 21.37
C GLY A 126 11.30 16.41 21.44
N GLY A 127 11.77 16.82 22.62
CA GLY A 127 13.17 17.15 22.86
C GLY A 127 13.40 18.65 23.10
N SER A 128 14.62 19.12 22.89
CA SER A 128 14.95 20.54 22.96
C SER A 128 14.25 21.34 21.85
N ALA A 129 14.23 22.67 21.96
CA ALA A 129 13.69 23.53 20.91
C ALA A 129 14.35 23.29 19.53
N SER A 130 15.65 22.98 19.52
CA SER A 130 16.38 22.62 18.30
C SER A 130 15.92 21.27 17.73
N ASP A 131 15.71 20.27 18.58
CA ASP A 131 15.24 18.94 18.16
C ASP A 131 13.84 19.03 17.55
N ILE A 132 12.93 19.76 18.20
CA ILE A 132 11.57 19.99 17.72
C ILE A 132 11.60 20.68 16.35
N LYS A 133 12.45 21.71 16.18
CA LYS A 133 12.60 22.41 14.91
C LYS A 133 13.07 21.47 13.79
N ILE A 134 14.10 20.67 14.04
CA ILE A 134 14.64 19.73 13.05
C ILE A 134 13.58 18.68 12.66
N GLN A 135 12.87 18.12 13.64
CA GLN A 135 11.84 17.12 13.39
C GLN A 135 10.65 17.73 12.60
N ALA A 136 10.23 18.96 12.93
CA ALA A 136 9.18 19.65 12.20
C ALA A 136 9.58 19.92 10.73
N GLU A 137 10.81 20.37 10.49
CA GLU A 137 11.33 20.57 9.13
C GLU A 137 11.36 19.25 8.34
N GLN A 138 11.75 18.14 8.97
CA GLN A 138 11.73 16.83 8.33
C GLN A 138 10.31 16.35 8.03
N LEU A 139 9.36 16.56 8.95
CA LEU A 139 7.96 16.21 8.74
C LEU A 139 7.36 16.98 7.56
N LEU A 140 7.62 18.29 7.47
CA LEU A 140 7.15 19.12 6.35
C LEU A 140 7.73 18.66 5.02
N ARG A 141 9.02 18.28 4.98
CA ARG A 141 9.65 17.71 3.78
C ARG A 141 8.99 16.41 3.35
N THR A 142 8.74 15.51 4.30
CA THR A 142 8.07 14.23 4.05
C THR A 142 6.64 14.45 3.55
N LYS A 143 5.87 15.31 4.20
CA LYS A 143 4.51 15.69 3.77
C LYS A 143 4.50 16.19 2.33
N LYS A 144 5.36 17.16 2.01
CA LYS A 144 5.46 17.72 0.67
C LYS A 144 5.80 16.66 -0.38
N ARG A 145 6.70 15.72 -0.05
CA ARG A 145 7.05 14.62 -0.95
C ARG A 145 5.87 13.70 -1.22
N MET A 146 5.12 13.33 -0.18
CA MET A 146 3.90 12.52 -0.36
C MET A 146 2.88 13.25 -1.24
N GLU A 147 2.61 14.52 -0.98
CA GLU A 147 1.64 15.32 -1.76
C GLU A 147 2.02 15.41 -3.24
N GLN A 148 3.32 15.60 -3.53
CA GLN A 148 3.84 15.62 -4.90
C GLN A 148 3.67 14.27 -5.60
N LEU A 149 3.93 13.16 -4.91
CA LEU A 149 3.80 11.82 -5.48
C LEU A 149 2.32 11.43 -5.65
N THR A 150 1.45 11.75 -4.69
CA THR A 150 0.01 11.54 -4.85
C THR A 150 -0.54 12.38 -6.01
N SER A 151 -0.10 13.63 -6.14
CA SER A 151 -0.45 14.49 -7.29
C SER A 151 -0.01 13.87 -8.62
N LEU A 152 1.25 13.39 -8.70
CA LEU A 152 1.77 12.70 -9.87
C LEU A 152 0.91 11.51 -10.30
N HIS A 153 0.52 10.66 -9.35
CA HIS A 153 -0.21 9.43 -9.64
C HIS A 153 -1.72 9.63 -9.83
N SER A 154 -2.32 10.60 -9.15
CA SER A 154 -3.76 10.89 -9.26
C SER A 154 -4.13 11.79 -10.44
N GLY A 155 -3.17 12.57 -10.96
CA GLY A 155 -3.43 13.62 -11.95
C GLY A 155 -4.02 14.91 -11.37
N GLN A 156 -4.29 14.96 -10.05
CA GLN A 156 -4.69 16.19 -9.36
C GLN A 156 -3.50 17.13 -9.19
N THR A 157 -3.76 18.44 -9.03
CA THR A 157 -2.70 19.38 -8.71
C THR A 157 -2.23 19.22 -7.26
N VAL A 158 -0.97 19.59 -6.97
CA VAL A 158 -0.42 19.54 -5.60
C VAL A 158 -1.25 20.40 -4.65
N GLU A 159 -1.77 21.53 -5.11
CA GLU A 159 -2.66 22.41 -4.33
C GLU A 159 -3.97 21.70 -3.96
N THR A 160 -4.53 20.92 -4.88
CA THR A 160 -5.75 20.14 -4.65
C THR A 160 -5.50 19.04 -3.64
N ILE A 161 -4.41 18.27 -3.79
CA ILE A 161 -4.01 17.25 -2.82
C ILE A 161 -3.77 17.86 -1.44
N ASN A 162 -3.05 18.98 -1.35
CA ASN A 162 -2.74 19.63 -0.08
C ASN A 162 -4.01 20.10 0.64
N ARG A 163 -4.95 20.73 -0.08
CA ARG A 163 -6.26 21.15 0.47
C ARG A 163 -7.05 19.94 0.97
N ASP A 164 -7.10 18.89 0.17
CA ASP A 164 -7.96 17.74 0.38
C ASP A 164 -7.40 16.77 1.43
N ALA A 165 -6.08 16.78 1.65
CA ALA A 165 -5.40 16.01 2.68
C ALA A 165 -5.19 16.79 3.99
N ASP A 166 -5.49 18.09 4.06
CA ASP A 166 -5.35 18.87 5.30
C ASP A 166 -6.28 18.37 6.41
N ARG A 167 -7.38 17.72 6.05
CA ARG A 167 -8.27 16.98 6.96
C ARG A 167 -8.58 15.62 6.39
N ASP A 168 -9.20 14.78 7.21
CA ASP A 168 -9.70 13.48 6.79
C ASP A 168 -10.70 13.67 5.66
N ARG A 169 -10.37 13.13 4.49
CA ARG A 169 -11.24 13.07 3.33
C ARG A 169 -11.45 11.62 2.94
N TRP A 170 -12.70 11.19 3.12
CA TRP A 170 -13.19 9.88 2.76
C TRP A 170 -13.67 9.88 1.31
N PHE A 171 -13.45 8.76 0.64
CA PHE A 171 -13.92 8.48 -0.71
C PHE A 171 -14.51 7.08 -0.72
N THR A 172 -15.71 6.98 -1.27
CA THR A 172 -16.21 5.71 -1.83
C THR A 172 -15.32 5.25 -2.99
N ALA A 173 -15.42 3.99 -3.41
CA ALA A 173 -14.65 3.47 -4.56
C ALA A 173 -14.87 4.32 -5.83
N GLU A 174 -16.11 4.75 -6.07
CA GLU A 174 -16.53 5.55 -7.22
C GLU A 174 -15.96 6.97 -7.14
N GLU A 175 -16.03 7.61 -5.97
CA GLU A 175 -15.41 8.93 -5.76
C GLU A 175 -13.88 8.85 -5.89
N ALA A 176 -13.26 7.75 -5.44
CA ALA A 176 -11.83 7.52 -5.59
C ALA A 176 -11.42 7.38 -7.07
N LYS A 177 -12.26 6.72 -7.88
CA LYS A 177 -12.09 6.65 -9.34
C LYS A 177 -12.20 8.03 -9.97
N GLU A 178 -13.27 8.77 -9.67
CA GLU A 178 -13.49 10.12 -10.20
C GLU A 178 -12.37 11.09 -9.81
N TYR A 179 -11.81 10.93 -8.62
CA TYR A 179 -10.68 11.72 -8.14
C TYR A 179 -9.34 11.34 -8.79
N GLY A 180 -9.24 10.14 -9.38
CA GLY A 180 -8.04 9.59 -10.00
C GLY A 180 -7.15 8.76 -9.06
N LEU A 181 -7.62 8.40 -7.86
CA LEU A 181 -6.87 7.55 -6.92
C LEU A 181 -6.80 6.09 -7.38
N ILE A 182 -7.79 5.65 -8.16
CA ILE A 182 -7.88 4.34 -8.80
C ILE A 182 -8.36 4.53 -10.25
N ASP A 183 -8.24 3.50 -11.06
CA ASP A 183 -8.69 3.49 -12.46
C ASP A 183 -10.12 2.95 -12.61
N GLU A 184 -10.47 1.88 -11.88
CA GLU A 184 -11.77 1.21 -12.02
C GLU A 184 -12.28 0.56 -10.73
N VAL A 185 -13.60 0.41 -10.63
CA VAL A 185 -14.27 -0.33 -9.55
C VAL A 185 -14.65 -1.71 -10.06
N MET A 186 -14.21 -2.75 -9.34
CA MET A 186 -14.27 -4.14 -9.81
C MET A 186 -15.30 -4.94 -9.01
N HIS A 187 -16.24 -5.58 -9.71
CA HIS A 187 -17.30 -6.37 -9.08
C HIS A 187 -16.94 -7.86 -9.01
N THR A 188 -16.15 -8.35 -9.95
CA THR A 188 -15.74 -9.75 -10.05
C THR A 188 -14.26 -9.87 -10.37
N ALA A 189 -13.67 -11.03 -10.08
CA ALA A 189 -12.24 -11.27 -10.34
C ALA A 189 -11.88 -11.22 -11.83
N SER A 190 -12.81 -11.61 -12.71
CA SER A 190 -12.65 -11.55 -14.18
C SER A 190 -12.54 -10.13 -14.72
N ASP A 191 -12.96 -9.13 -13.96
CA ASP A 191 -12.88 -7.72 -14.37
C ASP A 191 -11.45 -7.16 -14.20
N VAL A 192 -10.62 -7.80 -13.36
CA VAL A 192 -9.22 -7.42 -13.14
C VAL A 192 -8.35 -8.06 -14.22
N PRO A 193 -7.45 -7.32 -14.90
CA PRO A 193 -6.47 -7.91 -15.82
C PRO A 193 -5.74 -9.10 -15.18
N GLY A 194 -5.70 -10.23 -15.89
CA GLY A 194 -5.12 -11.48 -15.38
C GLY A 194 -5.91 -12.15 -14.24
N GLY A 195 -7.20 -11.85 -14.10
CA GLY A 195 -8.12 -12.49 -13.16
C GLY A 195 -7.86 -12.15 -11.69
N GLY A 196 -7.13 -11.06 -11.42
CA GLY A 196 -6.68 -10.68 -10.08
C GLY A 196 -5.73 -11.69 -9.43
N GLY A 197 -5.10 -12.56 -10.23
CA GLY A 197 -4.30 -13.68 -9.72
C GLY A 197 -5.14 -14.85 -9.16
N THR A 198 -6.47 -14.82 -9.31
CA THR A 198 -7.38 -15.85 -8.75
C THR A 198 -7.80 -16.93 -9.76
N GLY A 199 -7.25 -16.91 -10.97
CA GLY A 199 -7.49 -17.94 -11.99
C GLY A 199 -8.88 -17.90 -12.64
N ALA A 200 -9.50 -16.72 -12.71
CA ALA A 200 -10.72 -16.49 -13.49
C ALA A 200 -10.46 -16.49 -15.00
#